data_AF-A0A946NS34-F1
#
_entry.id   AF-A0A946NS34-F1
#
_cell.length_a   1.000
_cell.length_b   1.000
_cell.length_c   1.000
_cell.angle_alpha   90.00
_cell.angle_beta   90.00
_cell.angle_gamma   90.00
#
_symmetry.space_group_name_H-M   'P 1'
#
loop_
_entity.id
_entity.type
_entity.pdbx_description
1 polymer ?
#
loop_
_entity_poly.entity_id
_entity_poly.type
_entity_poly.pdbx_seq_one_letter_code
_entity_poly.pdbx_strand_id
1 'polypeptide(L)' 'MINLKNDLTLALHAKSIRIQAPIPGLGVVGIEVPNSNRQTVGLRELLASRQFNNKRLEIPIAL' A
#
# COMPACT_ATOMS: atom_id res chain seq x y z
N MET A 1 -3.81 -22.13 -5.41
CA MET A 1 -3.24 -20.83 -4.99
C MET A 1 -3.78 -20.28 -3.66
N ILE A 2 -4.65 -20.99 -2.93
CA ILE A 2 -5.17 -20.51 -1.63
C ILE A 2 -4.22 -20.89 -0.48
N ASN A 3 -3.65 -22.10 -0.51
CA ASN A 3 -2.79 -22.59 0.58
C ASN A 3 -1.51 -21.77 0.75
N LEU A 4 -0.77 -21.47 -0.33
CA LEU A 4 0.50 -20.74 -0.23
C LEU A 4 0.34 -19.32 0.35
N LYS A 5 -0.75 -18.64 -0.01
CA LYS A 5 -1.06 -17.32 0.56
C LYS A 5 -1.31 -17.43 2.06
N ASN A 6 -2.06 -18.44 2.49
CA ASN A 6 -2.39 -18.66 3.89
C ASN A 6 -1.15 -19.07 4.70
N ASP A 7 -0.33 -19.96 4.16
CA ASP A 7 0.92 -20.42 4.79
C ASP A 7 1.91 -19.26 4.94
N LEU A 8 2.03 -18.40 3.93
CA LEU A 8 2.89 -17.23 4.00
C LEU A 8 2.33 -16.16 4.95
N THR A 9 1.00 -16.01 5.01
CA THR A 9 0.33 -15.11 5.97
C THR A 9 0.60 -15.56 7.41
N LEU A 10 0.53 -16.88 7.65
CA LEU A 10 0.84 -17.49 8.94
C LEU A 10 2.33 -17.32 9.29
N ALA A 11 3.24 -17.65 8.37
CA ALA A 11 4.69 -17.57 8.57
C ALA A 11 5.18 -16.13 8.85
N LEU A 12 4.53 -15.14 8.26
CA LEU A 12 4.85 -13.71 8.46
C LEU A 12 4.07 -13.07 9.62
N HIS A 13 3.26 -13.84 10.36
CA HIS A 13 2.34 -13.34 11.38
C HIS A 13 1.51 -12.12 10.91
N ALA A 14 1.19 -12.08 9.63
CA ALA A 14 0.48 -10.95 9.02
C ALA A 14 -1.02 -11.23 9.04
N LYS A 15 -1.85 -10.18 9.15
CA LYS A 15 -3.32 -10.33 9.04
C LYS A 15 -3.76 -10.65 7.60
N SER A 16 -3.01 -10.14 6.63
CA SER A 16 -3.21 -10.39 5.20
C SER A 16 -1.95 -10.03 4.44
N ILE A 17 -1.72 -10.66 3.28
CA ILE A 17 -0.64 -10.29 2.35
C ILE A 17 -1.24 -10.03 0.96
N ARG A 18 -0.65 -9.09 0.22
CA ARG A 18 -1.01 -8.83 -1.19
C ARG A 18 0.19 -9.13 -2.06
N ILE A 19 0.03 -10.11 -2.95
CA ILE A 19 1.05 -10.54 -3.90
C ILE A 19 0.75 -9.81 -5.22
N GLN A 20 1.69 -8.98 -5.67
CA GLN A 20 1.63 -8.33 -6.97
C GLN A 20 2.32 -9.19 -8.02
N ALA A 21 1.80 -9.15 -9.23
CA ALA A 21 2.41 -9.76 -10.41
C ALA A 21 3.89 -9.33 -10.54
N PRO A 22 4.74 -10.12 -11.25
CA PRO A 22 6.16 -9.85 -11.36
C PRO A 22 6.43 -8.40 -11.77
N ILE A 23 7.33 -7.73 -11.04
CA ILE A 23 7.66 -6.34 -11.30
C ILE A 23 8.40 -6.29 -12.66
N PRO A 24 7.87 -5.55 -13.66
CA PRO A 24 8.48 -5.48 -14.98
C PRO A 24 9.95 -5.08 -14.88
N GLY A 25 10.83 -5.89 -15.48
CA GLY A 25 12.27 -5.61 -15.55
C GLY A 25 13.12 -6.06 -14.36
N LEU A 26 12.53 -6.57 -13.27
CA LEU A 26 13.29 -6.97 -12.08
C LEU A 26 13.29 -8.48 -11.81
N GLY A 27 12.45 -9.27 -12.50
CA GLY A 27 12.39 -10.73 -12.32
C GLY A 27 11.93 -11.19 -10.93
N VAL A 28 11.38 -10.28 -10.12
CA VAL A 28 10.94 -10.53 -8.74
C VAL A 28 9.43 -10.33 -8.60
N VAL A 29 8.86 -10.99 -7.59
CA VAL A 29 7.45 -10.83 -7.19
C VAL A 29 7.37 -9.85 -6.03
N GLY A 30 6.49 -8.85 -6.14
CA GLY A 30 6.23 -7.91 -5.05
C GLY A 30 5.29 -8.51 -4.02
N ILE A 31 5.66 -8.49 -2.73
CA ILE A 31 4.81 -8.92 -1.63
C ILE A 31 4.62 -7.74 -0.68
N GLU A 32 3.40 -7.23 -0.60
CA GLU A 32 3.00 -6.18 0.34
C GLU A 32 2.47 -6.84 1.63
N VAL A 33 3.10 -6.51 2.75
CA VAL A 33 2.71 -6.94 4.09
C VAL A 33 2.25 -5.71 4.87
N PRO A 34 1.07 -5.72 5.51
CA PRO A 34 0.62 -4.60 6.33
C PRO A 34 1.56 -4.42 7.51
N ASN A 35 1.87 -3.16 7.82
CA ASN A 35 2.62 -2.82 9.02
C ASN A 35 1.91 -3.35 10.27
N SER A 36 2.66 -3.87 11.23
CA SER A 36 2.12 -4.40 12.50
C SER A 36 1.32 -3.36 13.27
N ASN A 37 1.75 -2.10 13.21
CA ASN A 37 0.99 -0.95 13.70
C ASN A 37 0.63 -0.04 12.52
N ARG A 38 -0.66 0.03 12.18
CA ARG A 38 -1.14 0.90 11.10
C ARG A 38 -1.21 2.33 11.63
N GLN A 39 -0.45 3.23 11.01
CA GLN A 39 -0.53 4.65 11.28
C GLN A 39 -1.78 5.23 10.60
N THR A 40 -2.54 6.03 11.34
CA THR A 40 -3.65 6.79 10.79
C THR A 40 -3.10 8.01 10.06
N VAL A 41 -3.38 8.13 8.77
CA VAL A 41 -3.07 9.33 7.99
C VAL A 41 -4.26 10.28 8.09
N GLY A 42 -4.01 11.49 8.61
CA GLY A 42 -5.06 12.49 8.82
C GLY A 42 -5.35 13.30 7.56
N LEU A 43 -6.60 13.68 7.35
CA LEU A 43 -7.00 14.50 6.20
C LEU A 43 -6.20 15.82 6.11
N ARG A 44 -5.94 16.47 7.25
CA ARG A 44 -5.12 17.69 7.29
C ARG A 44 -3.72 17.48 6.71
N GLU A 45 -3.12 16.33 6.98
CA GLU A 45 -1.79 15.98 6.48
C GLU A 45 -1.79 15.80 4.96
N LEU A 46 -2.82 15.13 4.42
CA LEU A 46 -3.02 14.98 2.97
C LEU A 46 -3.20 16.33 2.27
N LEU A 47 -4.02 17.22 2.83
CA LEU A 47 -4.28 18.55 2.28
C LEU A 47 -3.06 19.48 2.40
N ALA A 48 -2.23 19.30 3.42
CA ALA A 48 -0.99 20.05 3.59
C ALA A 48 0.13 19.58 2.64
N SER A 49 -0.02 18.42 2.00
CA SER A 49 0.99 17.87 1.09
C SER A 49 1.26 18.81 -0.10
N ARG A 50 2.52 18.84 -0.56
CA ARG A 50 2.89 19.62 -1.76
C ARG A 50 2.17 19.12 -3.01
N GLN A 51 1.80 17.85 -3.05
CA GLN A 51 1.10 17.22 -4.17
C GLN A 51 -0.32 17.79 -4.34
N PHE A 52 -0.99 18.07 -3.23
CA PHE A 52 -2.31 18.70 -3.21
C PHE A 52 -2.21 20.22 -3.38
N ASN A 53 -1.25 20.89 -2.72
CA ASN A 53 -1.14 22.36 -2.73
C ASN A 53 -0.56 22.98 -4.01
N ASN A 54 0.27 22.28 -4.80
CA ASN A 54 1.01 22.88 -5.92
C ASN A 54 0.28 22.88 -7.27
N LYS A 55 -1.02 22.57 -7.34
CA LYS A 55 -1.72 22.49 -8.63
C LYS A 55 -2.95 23.39 -8.67
N ARG A 56 -3.10 24.09 -9.81
CA ARG A 56 -4.36 24.74 -10.22
C ARG A 56 -5.34 23.64 -10.62
N LEU A 57 -5.95 23.00 -9.62
CA LEU A 57 -6.94 21.95 -9.82
C LEU A 57 -8.32 22.59 -9.68
N GLU A 58 -9.18 22.42 -10.69
CA GLU A 58 -10.54 22.97 -10.63
C GLU A 58 -11.39 22.23 -9.59
N ILE A 59 -11.18 20.92 -9.41
CA ILE A 59 -11.86 20.08 -8.41
C ILE A 59 -10.90 18.98 -7.89
N PRO A 60 -10.02 19.27 -6.91
CA PRO A 60 -9.07 18.29 -6.38
C PRO A 60 -9.71 17.33 -5.35
N ILE A 61 -9.33 16.04 -5.41
CA ILE A 61 -9.71 15.01 -4.41
C ILE A 61 -8.45 14.49 -3.73
N ALA A 62 -8.44 14.49 -2.40
CA ALA A 62 -7.40 13.87 -1.58
C ALA A 62 -7.81 12.44 -1.19
N LEU A 63 -6.96 11.46 -1.49
CA LEU A 63 -7.15 10.02 -1.23
C LEU A 63 -5.95 9.45 -0.47
#